data_AF-A0A2V8ENR8-F1
#
_entry.id   AF-A0A2V8ENR8-F1
#
_cell.length_a   1.000
_cell.length_b   1.000
_cell.length_c   1.000
_cell.angle_alpha   90.00
_cell.angle_beta   90.00
_cell.angle_gamma   90.00
#
_symmetry.space_group_name_H-M   'P 1'
#
loop_
_entity.id
_entity.type
_entity.pdbx_description
1 polymer ?
#
loop_
_entity_poly.entity_id
_entity_poly.type
_entity_poly.pdbx_seq_one_letter_code
_entity_poly.pdbx_strand_id
1 'polypeptide(L)'
;MLAAHAGARADDASTVTVMTFNIQHGIDGSNKYNLQRAIDTIAKVQPDLVGLQEVTRNHPYYNCDDQPAKIAEGLKAGKPKGSRSSRRRLSDPAR
;
A
#
# COMPACT_ATOMS: atom_id res chain seq x y z
N MET A 1 42.67 19.28 -2.38
CA MET A 1 41.65 19.09 -1.32
C MET A 1 40.78 17.90 -1.69
N LEU A 2 40.81 16.83 -0.90
CA LEU A 2 39.96 15.65 -1.09
C LEU A 2 38.72 15.85 -0.21
N ALA A 3 37.53 15.99 -0.80
CA ALA A 3 36.28 16.03 -0.05
C ALA A 3 35.91 14.60 0.35
N ALA A 4 36.07 14.28 1.64
CA ALA A 4 35.53 13.06 2.21
C ALA A 4 34.01 13.03 2.00
N HIS A 5 33.51 12.04 1.27
CA HIS A 5 32.09 11.73 1.26
C HIS A 5 31.74 11.24 2.66
N ALA A 6 31.09 12.10 3.45
CA ALA A 6 30.59 11.74 4.77
C ALA A 6 29.72 10.48 4.62
N GLY A 7 30.17 9.38 5.22
CA GLY A 7 29.49 8.10 5.13
C GLY A 7 28.07 8.23 5.67
N ALA A 8 27.09 7.99 4.81
CA ALA A 8 25.71 7.82 5.24
C ALA A 8 25.68 6.71 6.30
N ARG A 9 25.27 7.04 7.52
CA ARG A 9 25.10 6.05 8.57
C ARG A 9 23.91 5.17 8.22
N ALA A 10 24.01 3.87 8.48
CA ALA A 10 22.90 2.92 8.24
C ALA A 10 21.58 3.34 8.94
N ASP A 11 21.66 4.16 9.99
CA ASP A 11 20.53 4.73 10.72
C ASP A 11 19.72 5.79 9.94
N ASP A 12 20.27 6.33 8.84
CA ASP A 12 19.55 7.25 7.92
C ASP A 12 18.82 6.51 6.79
N ALA A 13 18.89 5.18 6.75
CA ALA A 13 18.21 4.40 5.72
C ALA A 13 16.69 4.42 5.97
N SER A 14 15.94 5.05 5.07
CA SER A 14 14.48 4.97 5.06
C SER A 14 14.03 3.56 4.67
N THR A 15 13.24 2.91 5.53
CA THR A 15 12.58 1.64 5.19
C THR A 15 11.47 1.88 4.16
N VAL A 16 11.43 1.06 3.11
CA VAL A 16 10.32 1.01 2.14
C VAL A 16 9.61 -0.33 2.29
N THR A 17 8.30 -0.29 2.48
CA THR A 17 7.43 -1.47 2.54
C THR A 17 6.72 -1.66 1.21
N VAL A 18 6.86 -2.85 0.62
CA VAL A 18 6.27 -3.21 -0.67
C VAL A 18 5.30 -4.37 -0.49
N MET A 19 4.11 -4.23 -1.09
CA MET A 19 3.09 -5.28 -1.13
C MET A 19 2.83 -5.69 -2.58
N THR A 20 2.62 -6.98 -2.81
CA THR A 20 1.99 -7.48 -4.04
C THR A 20 0.71 -8.20 -3.68
N PHE A 21 -0.36 -7.98 -4.43
CA PHE A 21 -1.65 -8.57 -4.13
C PHE A 21 -2.46 -8.86 -5.40
N ASN A 22 -2.66 -10.14 -5.68
CA ASN A 22 -3.65 -10.58 -6.64
C ASN A 22 -5.03 -10.49 -5.99
N ILE A 23 -5.89 -9.62 -6.53
CA ILE A 23 -7.22 -9.35 -5.95
C ILE A 23 -8.32 -10.23 -6.54
N GLN A 24 -7.97 -11.18 -7.44
CA GLN A 24 -8.92 -12.07 -8.11
C GLN A 24 -10.14 -11.32 -8.69
N HIS A 25 -9.89 -10.25 -9.43
CA HIS A 25 -10.93 -9.36 -9.96
C HIS A 25 -11.86 -8.71 -8.92
N GLY A 26 -11.44 -8.65 -7.66
CA GLY A 26 -12.24 -8.15 -6.54
C GLY A 26 -13.15 -9.21 -5.92
N ILE A 27 -12.87 -10.50 -6.11
CA ILE A 27 -13.61 -11.60 -5.48
C ILE A 27 -13.10 -11.82 -4.04
N ASP A 28 -14.02 -11.98 -3.08
CA ASP A 28 -13.70 -12.29 -1.70
C ASP A 28 -13.62 -13.79 -1.39
N GLY A 29 -13.30 -14.14 -0.14
CA GLY A 29 -13.21 -15.54 0.31
C GLY A 29 -14.53 -16.32 0.29
N SER A 30 -15.66 -15.66 0.01
CA SER A 30 -16.96 -16.29 -0.22
C SER A 30 -17.29 -16.43 -1.71
N ASN A 31 -16.31 -16.19 -2.58
CA ASN A 31 -16.45 -16.19 -4.03
C ASN A 31 -17.45 -15.14 -4.56
N LYS A 32 -17.60 -14.01 -3.86
CA LYS A 32 -18.47 -12.89 -4.25
C LYS A 32 -17.68 -11.66 -4.63
N TYR A 33 -18.19 -10.90 -5.61
CA TYR A 33 -17.60 -9.60 -5.96
C TYR A 33 -17.75 -8.61 -4.80
N ASN A 34 -16.61 -8.20 -4.25
CA ASN A 34 -16.46 -7.29 -3.12
C ASN A 34 -15.10 -6.58 -3.19
N LEU A 35 -14.98 -5.62 -4.11
CA LEU A 35 -13.75 -4.84 -4.30
C LEU A 35 -13.30 -4.09 -3.04
N GLN A 36 -14.25 -3.69 -2.18
CA GLN A 36 -13.98 -2.98 -0.94
C GLN A 36 -13.09 -3.79 0.00
N ARG A 37 -13.22 -5.12 0.02
CA ARG A 37 -12.38 -5.99 0.84
C ARG A 37 -10.89 -5.85 0.51
N ALA A 38 -10.56 -5.72 -0.78
CA ALA A 38 -9.18 -5.53 -1.22
C ALA A 38 -8.66 -4.15 -0.78
N ILE A 39 -9.47 -3.11 -0.95
CA ILE A 39 -9.17 -1.74 -0.50
C ILE A 39 -8.89 -1.70 1.00
N ASP A 40 -9.76 -2.30 1.81
CA ASP A 40 -9.62 -2.35 3.26
C ASP A 40 -8.35 -3.09 3.69
N THR A 41 -7.99 -4.16 2.96
CA THR A 41 -6.77 -4.93 3.23
C THR A 41 -5.52 -4.09 2.96
N ILE A 42 -5.46 -3.41 1.81
CA ILE A 42 -4.33 -2.52 1.47
C ILE A 42 -4.26 -1.35 2.46
N ALA A 43 -5.40 -0.74 2.79
CA ALA A 43 -5.49 0.37 3.74
C ALA A 43 -5.04 -0.03 5.15
N LYS A 44 -5.32 -1.27 5.57
CA LYS A 44 -4.87 -1.82 6.85
C LYS A 44 -3.35 -2.08 6.89
N VAL A 45 -2.78 -2.60 5.79
CA VAL A 45 -1.33 -2.90 5.71
C VAL A 45 -0.50 -1.61 5.62
N GLN A 46 -1.05 -0.56 4.99
CA GLN A 46 -0.35 0.70 4.74
C GLN A 46 1.03 0.54 4.08
N PRO A 47 1.15 -0.20 2.96
CA PRO A 47 2.42 -0.28 2.25
C PRO A 47 2.77 1.07 1.61
N ASP A 48 4.06 1.34 1.43
CA ASP A 48 4.55 2.51 0.70
C ASP A 48 4.30 2.36 -0.81
N LEU A 49 4.41 1.12 -1.32
CA LEU A 49 4.12 0.74 -2.69
C LEU A 49 3.33 -0.57 -2.73
N VAL A 50 2.28 -0.62 -3.54
CA VAL A 50 1.51 -1.86 -3.80
C VAL A 50 1.38 -2.12 -5.29
N GLY A 51 1.73 -3.33 -5.72
CA GLY A 51 1.44 -3.87 -7.05
C GLY A 51 0.22 -4.79 -7.01
N LEU A 52 -0.72 -4.60 -7.93
CA LEU A 52 -1.96 -5.39 -8.00
C LEU A 52 -2.00 -6.26 -9.25
N GLN A 53 -2.53 -7.48 -9.13
CA GLN A 53 -2.81 -8.39 -10.24
C GLN A 53 -4.31 -8.68 -10.35
N GLU A 54 -4.74 -9.09 -11.55
CA GLU A 54 -6.14 -9.40 -11.88
C GLU A 54 -7.10 -8.23 -11.67
N VAL A 55 -6.63 -7.00 -11.85
CA VAL A 55 -7.50 -5.81 -11.84
C VAL A 55 -8.17 -5.66 -13.21
N THR A 56 -9.47 -5.39 -13.23
CA THR A 56 -10.25 -5.20 -14.48
C THR A 56 -10.78 -3.78 -14.60
N ARG A 57 -11.16 -3.40 -15.83
CA ARG A 57 -11.85 -2.14 -16.11
C ARG A 57 -13.05 -2.42 -17.02
N ASN A 58 -14.23 -1.98 -16.61
CA ASN A 58 -15.47 -2.09 -17.38
C ASN A 58 -15.84 -3.53 -17.78
N HIS A 59 -15.48 -4.51 -16.94
CA HIS A 59 -15.75 -5.92 -17.22
C HIS A 59 -17.16 -6.32 -16.75
N PRO A 60 -17.99 -6.98 -17.60
CA PRO A 60 -19.41 -7.18 -17.33
C PRO A 60 -19.72 -8.07 -16.13
N TYR A 61 -18.82 -8.99 -15.77
CA TYR A 61 -18.98 -9.85 -14.59
C TYR A 61 -18.69 -9.13 -13.25
N TYR A 62 -18.09 -7.93 -13.30
CA TYR A 62 -17.64 -7.19 -12.11
C TYR A 62 -18.24 -5.79 -12.07
N ASN A 63 -19.58 -5.74 -12.25
CA ASN A 63 -20.39 -4.51 -12.25
C ASN A 63 -20.00 -3.45 -13.29
N CYS A 64 -19.23 -3.82 -14.31
CA CYS A 64 -18.61 -2.87 -15.25
C CYS A 64 -17.78 -1.79 -14.54
N ASP A 65 -17.20 -2.12 -13.38
CA ASP A 65 -16.45 -1.14 -12.60
C ASP A 65 -15.13 -0.77 -13.27
N ASP A 66 -14.77 0.52 -13.16
CA ASP A 66 -13.37 0.95 -13.26
C ASP A 66 -12.67 0.65 -11.92
N GLN A 67 -12.22 -0.61 -11.75
CA GLN A 67 -11.60 -1.03 -10.50
C GLN A 67 -10.36 -0.20 -10.14
N PRO A 68 -9.45 0.17 -11.07
CA PRO A 68 -8.36 1.09 -10.76
C PRO A 68 -8.83 2.41 -10.16
N ALA A 69 -9.86 3.05 -10.75
CA ALA A 69 -10.41 4.30 -10.22
C ALA A 69 -10.99 4.12 -8.82
N LYS A 70 -11.82 3.09 -8.61
CA LYS A 70 -12.43 2.80 -7.31
C LYS A 70 -11.41 2.48 -6.22
N ILE A 71 -10.36 1.72 -6.54
CA ILE A 71 -9.27 1.42 -5.61
C ILE A 71 -8.53 2.71 -5.24
N ALA A 72 -8.20 3.56 -6.22
CA ALA A 72 -7.53 4.82 -5.97
C ALA A 72 -8.36 5.76 -5.10
N GLU A 73 -9.67 5.85 -5.34
CA GLU A 73 -10.61 6.64 -4.54
C GLU A 73 -10.73 6.10 -3.10
N GLY A 74 -10.94 4.80 -2.94
CA GLY A 74 -11.06 4.15 -1.64
C GLY A 74 -9.80 4.32 -0.77
N LEU A 75 -8.61 4.21 -1.37
CA LEU A 75 -7.35 4.43 -0.65
C LEU A 75 -7.10 5.91 -0.31
N LYS A 76 -7.63 6.86 -1.08
CA LYS A 76 -7.57 8.29 -0.73
C LYS A 76 -8.52 8.62 0.42
N ALA A 77 -9.72 8.05 0.42
CA ALA A 77 -10.71 8.25 1.48
C ALA A 77 -10.26 7.66 2.83
N GLY A 78 -9.54 6.53 2.81
CA GLY A 78 -9.04 5.85 4.00
C GLY A 78 -7.72 6.39 4.57
N LYS A 79 -6.99 7.28 3.87
CA LYS A 79 -5.75 7.88 4.38
C LYS A 79 -6.05 9.08 5.28
N PRO A 80 -5.67 9.07 6.57
CA PRO A 80 -5.72 10.29 7.38
C PRO A 80 -4.85 11.37 6.75
N LYS A 81 -5.40 12.58 6.56
CA LYS A 81 -4.64 13.76 6.13
C LYS A 81 -3.52 14.02 7.14
N GLY A 82 -2.29 13.65 6.81
CA GLY A 82 -1.11 13.90 7.66
C GLY A 82 -0.20 12.70 7.94
N SER A 83 -0.54 11.48 7.50
CA SER A 83 0.35 10.32 7.60
C SER A 83 1.49 10.39 6.56
N ARG A 84 2.38 11.37 6.67
CA ARG A 84 3.77 11.14 6.29
C ARG A 84 4.39 10.46 7.50
N SER A 85 4.93 9.26 7.28
CA SER A 85 5.51 8.40 8.30
C SER A 85 6.56 9.14 9.14
N SER A 86 6.15 9.80 10.21
CA SER A 86 7.00 10.09 11.37
C SER A 86 6.86 8.90 12.33
N ARG A 87 7.22 7.69 11.87
CA ARG A 87 7.26 6.54 12.78
C ARG A 87 8.50 6.66 13.65
N ARG A 88 8.26 6.72 14.96
CA ARG A 88 9.20 6.78 16.08
C ARG A 88 10.51 6.04 15.80
N ARG A 89 11.64 6.71 16.08
CA ARG A 89 12.94 6.06 16.36
C ARG A 89 12.69 4.87 17.29
N LEU A 90 12.87 3.67 16.78
CA LEU A 90 13.11 2.50 17.60
C LEU A 90 14.57 2.58 18.06
N SER A 91 14.81 3.31 19.14
CA SER A 91 16.09 3.28 19.84
C SER A 91 15.81 3.25 21.34
N ASP A 92 15.45 2.06 21.83
CA ASP A 92 15.59 1.69 23.24
C ASP A 92 16.22 0.29 23.29
N PRO A 93 17.52 0.16 23.58
CA PRO A 93 18.11 -1.11 23.96
C PRO A 93 17.96 -1.25 25.48
N ALA A 94 16.85 -1.86 25.91
CA ALA A 94 16.75 -2.43 27.26
C ALA A 94 16.92 -3.95 27.16
N ARG A 95 18.17 -4.39 27.25
CA ARG A 95 18.56 -5.68 27.81
C ARG A 95 19.90 -5.54 28.49
#